data_AF-A0A2M7K8D8-F1
#
_entry.id   AF-A0A2M7K8D8-F1
#
_cell.length_a   1.000
_cell.length_b   1.000
_cell.length_c   1.000
_cell.angle_alpha   90.00
_cell.angle_beta   90.00
_cell.angle_gamma   90.00
#
_symmetry.space_group_name_H-M   'P 1'
#
loop_
_entity.id
_entity.type
_entity.pdbx_description
1 polymer ?
#
loop_
_entity_poly.entity_id
_entity_poly.type
_entity_poly.pdbx_seq_one_letter_code
_entity_poly.pdbx_strand_id
1 'polypeptide(L)' 'LIVRHLVLPGGLSGSRKIMRFIAREISPHTYISLMAQYFPAYQASQFPLLSRKINREEYREALQAFKEEGLENGWFQKDI' A
#
# COMPACT_ATOMS: atom_id res chain seq x y z
N LEU A 1 -10.80 -14.49 -3.34
CA LEU A 1 -10.92 -13.01 -3.23
C LEU A 1 -9.52 -12.42 -3.07
N ILE A 2 -9.22 -11.29 -3.71
CA ILE A 2 -7.92 -10.60 -3.59
C ILE A 2 -8.15 -9.12 -3.28
N VAL A 3 -7.40 -8.58 -2.32
CA VAL A 3 -7.41 -7.15 -1.98
C VAL A 3 -6.25 -6.47 -2.70
N ARG A 4 -6.54 -5.43 -3.48
CA ARG A 4 -5.51 -4.60 -4.16
C ARG A 4 -5.31 -3.32 -3.37
N HIS A 5 -4.16 -3.18 -2.71
CA HIS A 5 -3.82 -2.02 -1.89
C HIS A 5 -2.87 -1.11 -2.66
N LEU A 6 -3.35 0.04 -3.13
CA LEU A 6 -2.53 1.05 -3.80
C LEU A 6 -1.83 1.92 -2.76
N VAL A 7 -0.50 1.90 -2.76
CA VAL A 7 0.29 2.79 -1.90
C VAL A 7 0.24 4.20 -2.48
N LEU A 8 -0.04 5.18 -1.62
CA LEU A 8 -0.12 6.59 -1.98
C LEU A 8 1.00 7.41 -1.33
N PRO A 9 1.40 8.55 -1.92
CA PRO A 9 2.42 9.43 -1.36
C PRO A 9 2.02 9.94 0.03
N GLY A 10 3.01 10.25 0.86
CA GLY A 10 2.81 10.78 2.21
C GLY A 10 2.08 9.83 3.16
N GLY A 11 2.08 8.52 2.87
CA GLY A 11 1.37 7.52 3.69
C GLY A 11 -0.15 7.63 3.61
N LEU A 12 -0.70 8.36 2.63
CA LEU A 12 -2.13 8.64 2.51
C LEU A 12 -3.00 7.39 2.35
N SER A 13 -2.43 6.29 1.87
CA SER A 13 -3.13 5.00 1.75
C SER A 13 -3.43 4.35 3.10
N GLY A 14 -2.89 4.86 4.22
CA GLY A 14 -3.13 4.30 5.55
C GLY A 14 -2.71 2.84 5.66
N SER A 15 -1.64 2.44 4.95
CA SER A 15 -1.27 1.04 4.72
C SER A 15 -1.22 0.24 6.01
N ARG A 16 -0.61 0.77 7.08
CA ARG A 16 -0.56 0.11 8.39
C ARG A 16 -1.94 -0.20 8.98
N LYS A 17 -2.84 0.78 8.96
CA LYS A 17 -4.20 0.62 9.48
C LYS A 17 -4.99 -0.42 8.67
N ILE A 18 -4.83 -0.42 7.35
CA ILE A 18 -5.49 -1.37 6.46
C ILE A 18 -4.95 -2.79 6.62
N MET A 19 -3.61 -2.98 6.67
CA MET A 19 -3.03 -4.31 6.91
C MET A 19 -3.51 -4.89 8.24
N ARG A 20 -3.53 -4.07 9.30
CA ARG A 20 -4.05 -4.47 10.62
C ARG A 20 -5.52 -4.88 10.56
N PHE A 21 -6.36 -4.10 9.88
CA PHE A 21 -7.77 -4.41 9.71
C PHE A 21 -7.96 -5.74 8.97
N ILE A 22 -7.24 -5.94 7.86
CA ILE A 22 -7.34 -7.17 7.08
C ILE A 22 -6.90 -8.37 7.92
N ALA A 23 -5.76 -8.27 8.60
CA ALA A 23 -5.23 -9.37 9.41
C ALA A 23 -6.17 -9.78 10.56
N ARG A 24 -6.78 -8.79 11.24
CA ARG A 24 -7.56 -9.03 12.48
C ARG A 24 -9.04 -9.27 12.24
N GLU A 25 -9.65 -8.53 11.31
CA GLU A 25 -11.10 -8.53 11.11
C GLU A 25 -11.53 -9.38 9.90
N ILE A 26 -10.60 -9.66 8.96
CA ILE A 26 -10.89 -10.50 7.78
C ILE A 26 -10.22 -11.87 7.94
N SER A 27 -8.89 -11.93 7.78
CA SER A 27 -8.09 -13.14 7.97
C SER A 27 -6.61 -12.86 7.66
N PRO A 28 -5.65 -13.45 8.41
CA PRO A 28 -4.23 -13.40 8.08
C PRO A 28 -3.89 -14.10 6.74
N HIS A 29 -4.76 -15.00 6.27
CA HIS A 29 -4.58 -15.70 4.99
C HIS A 29 -5.15 -14.92 3.79
N THR A 30 -5.65 -13.69 3.99
CA THR A 30 -6.18 -12.87 2.91
C THR A 30 -5.08 -12.57 1.88
N TYR A 31 -5.41 -12.83 0.62
CA TYR A 31 -4.56 -12.52 -0.52
C TYR A 31 -4.50 -11.01 -0.78
N ILE A 32 -3.30 -10.44 -0.75
CA ILE A 32 -3.05 -9.01 -0.91
C ILE A 32 -2.07 -8.76 -2.06
N SER A 33 -2.46 -7.85 -2.97
CA SER A 33 -1.56 -7.27 -3.96
C SER A 33 -1.17 -5.86 -3.52
N LEU A 34 0.10 -5.67 -3.16
CA LEU A 34 0.62 -4.38 -2.73
C LEU A 34 1.21 -3.61 -3.91
N MET A 35 0.56 -2.52 -4.31
CA MET A 35 0.83 -1.85 -5.59
C MET A 35 1.57 -0.52 -5.41
N ALA A 36 2.63 -0.32 -6.20
CA ALA A 36 3.37 0.95 -6.29
C ALA A 36 3.01 1.77 -7.54
N GLN A 37 1.85 1.49 -8.14
CA GLN A 37 1.46 1.99 -9.46
C GLN A 37 0.79 3.37 -9.41
N TYR A 38 0.99 4.14 -8.36
CA TYR A 38 0.42 5.47 -8.28
C TYR A 38 1.13 6.42 -9.25
N PHE A 39 0.36 7.01 -10.15
CA PHE A 39 0.83 8.00 -11.12
C PHE A 39 -0.01 9.28 -10.99
N PRO A 40 0.59 10.43 -10.61
CA PRO A 40 -0.11 11.71 -10.60
C PRO A 40 -0.61 12.05 -12.01
N ALA A 41 -1.91 12.21 -12.16
CA ALA A 41 -2.53 12.56 -13.43
C ALA A 41 -3.60 13.63 -13.24
N TYR A 42 -4.00 14.27 -14.35
CA TYR A 42 -5.05 15.28 -14.38
C TYR A 42 -4.76 16.42 -13.37
N GLN A 43 -5.66 16.65 -12.41
CA GLN A 43 -5.55 17.70 -11.40
C GLN A 43 -4.64 17.33 -10.22
N ALA A 44 -3.97 16.18 -10.21
CA ALA A 44 -3.08 15.79 -9.11
C ALA A 44 -2.00 16.85 -8.80
N SER A 45 -1.57 17.63 -9.79
CA SER A 45 -0.64 18.75 -9.61
C SER A 45 -1.19 19.87 -8.71
N GLN A 46 -2.51 20.01 -8.62
CA GLN A 46 -3.18 20.99 -7.75
C GLN A 46 -3.27 20.52 -6.29
N PHE A 47 -2.97 19.25 -6.01
CA PHE A 47 -3.01 18.65 -4.69
C PHE A 47 -1.60 18.27 -4.24
N PRO A 48 -0.90 19.09 -3.45
CA PRO A 48 0.51 18.86 -3.09
C PRO A 48 0.81 17.48 -2.48
N LEU A 49 -0.16 16.86 -1.80
CA LEU A 49 -0.01 15.53 -1.20
C LEU A 49 -0.09 14.39 -2.22
N LEU A 50 -0.63 14.64 -3.41
CA LEU A 50 -0.86 13.67 -4.49
C LEU A 50 -0.06 14.03 -5.76
N SER A 51 0.65 15.16 -5.76
CA SER A 51 1.31 15.71 -6.96
C SER A 51 2.58 14.97 -7.39
N ARG A 52 2.97 13.89 -6.70
CA ARG A 52 4.17 13.11 -6.99
C ARG A 52 3.92 11.60 -6.94
N LYS A 53 4.80 10.82 -7.56
CA LYS A 53 4.84 9.37 -7.38
C LYS A 53 5.28 9.03 -5.94
N ILE A 54 5.00 7.80 -5.54
CA ILE A 54 5.56 7.27 -4.30
C ILE A 54 7.07 7.08 -4.43
N ASN A 55 7.77 7.13 -3.32
CA ASN A 55 9.18 6.77 -3.22
C ASN A 55 9.36 5.34 -2.69
N ARG A 56 10.61 4.86 -2.70
CA ARG A 56 10.99 3.52 -2.22
C ARG A 56 10.68 3.29 -0.74
N GLU A 57 10.80 4.33 0.09
CA GLU A 57 10.57 4.22 1.53
C GLU A 57 9.09 4.01 1.82
N GLU A 58 8.21 4.79 1.18
CA GLU A 58 6.76 4.67 1.36
C GLU A 58 6.23 3.29 0.99
N TYR A 59 6.80 2.67 -0.05
CA TYR A 59 6.46 1.28 -0.36
C TYR A 59 7.04 0.30 0.66
N ARG A 60 8.29 0.51 1.11
CA ARG A 60 8.91 -0.32 2.14
C ARG A 60 8.13 -0.28 3.45
N GLU A 61 7.63 0.87 3.86
CA GLU A 61 6.77 1.00 5.04
C GLU A 61 5.47 0.20 4.90
N ALA A 62 4.85 0.23 3.72
CA ALA A 62 3.64 -0.57 3.46
C ALA A 62 3.92 -2.08 3.46
N LEU A 63 5.06 -2.50 2.92
CA LEU A 63 5.52 -3.89 2.97
C LEU A 63 5.85 -4.33 4.40
N GLN A 64 6.47 -3.45 5.18
CA GLN A 64 6.80 -3.72 6.57
C GLN A 64 5.53 -3.88 7.40
N ALA A 65 4.53 -3.03 7.20
CA ALA A 65 3.23 -3.17 7.83
C ALA A 65 2.54 -4.51 7.50
N PHE A 66 2.63 -4.98 6.26
CA PHE A 66 2.12 -6.31 5.87
C PHE A 66 2.79 -7.42 6.70
N LYS A 67 4.12 -7.38 6.81
CA LYS A 67 4.90 -8.37 7.56
C LYS A 67 4.61 -8.34 9.06
N GLU A 68 4.56 -7.14 9.65
CA GLU A 68 4.35 -6.96 11.08
C GLU A 68 2.96 -7.40 11.56
N GLU A 69 1.94 -7.31 10.70
CA GLU A 69 0.60 -7.77 11.02
C GLU A 69 0.40 -9.29 10.75
N GLY A 70 1.45 -10.00 10.30
CA GLY A 70 1.43 -11.46 10.14
C GLY A 70 0.61 -11.95 8.93
N LEU A 71 0.46 -11.12 7.91
CA LEU A 71 -0.21 -11.53 6.67
C LEU A 71 0.69 -12.46 5.87
N GLU A 72 0.11 -13.51 5.30
CA GLU A 72 0.89 -14.59 4.69
C GLU A 72 0.96 -14.50 3.17
N ASN A 73 -0.13 -14.04 2.54
CA ASN A 73 -0.33 -14.18 1.10
C ASN A 73 -0.20 -12.85 0.36
N GLY A 74 1.03 -12.49 -0.03
CA GLY A 74 1.33 -11.18 -0.65
C GLY A 74 2.00 -11.24 -2.03
N TRP A 75 1.55 -10.39 -2.97
CA TRP A 75 2.29 -10.04 -4.19
C TRP A 75 2.90 -8.65 -4.10
N PHE A 76 4.21 -8.56 -4.31
CA PHE A 76 5.01 -7.34 -4.15
C PHE A 76 5.77 -6.99 -5.44
N GLN A 77 6.05 -5.71 -5.63
CA GLN A 77 6.79 -5.19 -6.78
C GLN A 77 8.28 -5.06 -6.41
N LYS A 78 9.16 -5.57 -7.28
CA LYS A 78 10.60 -5.67 -7.03
C LYS A 78 11.38 -4.40 -7.42
N ASP A 79 10.85 -3.61 -8.35
CA ASP A 79 11.54 -2.48 -8.98
C ASP A 79 10.80 -1.15 -8.72
N ILE A 80 10.94 -0.62 -7.51
CA ILE A 80 10.44 0.71 -7.11
C ILE A 80 11.62 1.66 -6.96
#